data_AF-A0A946IN37-F1
#
_entry.id   AF-A0A946IN37-F1
#
_cell.length_a   1.000
_cell.length_b   1.000
_cell.length_c   1.000
_cell.angle_alpha   90.00
_cell.angle_beta   90.00
_cell.angle_gamma   90.00
#
_symmetry.space_group_name_H-M   'P 1'
#
loop_
_entity.id
_entity.type
_entity.pdbx_description
1 polymer ?
#
loop_
_entity_poly.entity_id
_entity_poly.type
_entity_poly.pdbx_seq_one_letter_code
_entity_poly.pdbx_strand_id
1 'polypeptide(L)'
;MGSNNPALDAVLKIQVNKRKKVVEDVTVIEAFKERYIIVESDLNNSYHLKWDQSKNLYTGSFLESTFSCKYDVINNFTAVKIKEGSKVPSITVRRRKSGRPASMQ
;
A
#
# COMPACT_ATOMS: atom_id res chain seq x y z
N MET A 1 5.27 18.70 -26.35
CA MET A 1 4.92 17.53 -25.51
C MET A 1 5.75 17.65 -24.24
N GLY A 2 5.15 18.15 -23.16
CA GLY A 2 5.86 18.36 -21.90
C GLY A 2 6.21 17.03 -21.27
N SER A 3 7.51 16.76 -21.11
CA SER A 3 8.01 15.71 -20.25
C SER A 3 7.56 16.03 -18.82
N ASN A 4 6.51 15.38 -18.35
CA ASN A 4 6.20 15.31 -16.92
C ASN A 4 7.37 14.56 -16.27
N ASN A 5 8.38 15.29 -15.81
CA ASN A 5 9.35 14.75 -14.87
C ASN A 5 8.54 14.34 -13.62
N PRO A 6 8.50 13.06 -13.22
CA PRO A 6 8.03 12.69 -11.89
C PRO A 6 9.08 13.21 -10.90
N ALA A 7 8.97 14.50 -10.58
CA ALA A 7 9.90 15.19 -9.70
C ALA A 7 9.69 14.63 -8.29
N LEU A 8 10.56 13.69 -7.88
CA LEU A 8 10.90 13.32 -6.51
C LEU A 8 9.99 13.98 -5.45
N ASP A 9 8.93 13.27 -5.06
CA ASP A 9 7.83 13.82 -4.26
C ASP A 9 8.12 13.87 -2.74
N ALA A 10 9.17 13.20 -2.28
CA ALA A 10 9.51 13.13 -0.86
C ALA A 10 11.00 12.91 -0.59
N VAL A 11 11.40 13.20 0.65
CA VAL A 11 12.77 13.00 1.13
C VAL A 11 12.79 11.90 2.19
N LEU A 12 13.43 10.78 1.88
CA LEU A 12 13.60 9.66 2.78
C LEU A 12 14.88 9.82 3.63
N LYS A 13 14.73 9.80 4.94
CA LYS A 13 15.86 9.80 5.88
C LYS A 13 16.11 8.39 6.38
N ILE A 14 17.29 7.86 6.06
CA ILE A 14 17.73 6.51 6.40
C ILE A 14 18.81 6.60 7.48
N GLN A 15 18.53 6.13 8.67
CA GLN A 15 19.53 5.96 9.72
C GLN A 15 19.98 4.52 9.75
N VAL A 16 21.19 4.27 9.21
CA VAL A 16 21.78 2.92 9.11
C VAL A 16 22.36 2.47 10.44
N ASN A 17 23.01 3.38 11.17
CA ASN A 17 23.48 3.17 12.54
C ASN A 17 23.53 4.52 13.27
N LYS A 18 24.00 4.55 14.53
CA LYS A 18 24.09 5.81 15.31
C LYS A 18 24.96 6.89 14.65
N ARG A 19 25.93 6.52 13.81
CA ARG A 19 26.91 7.42 13.19
C ARG A 19 26.62 7.73 11.71
N LYS A 20 25.87 6.88 11.03
CA LYS A 20 25.61 6.95 9.58
C LYS A 20 24.14 7.23 9.32
N LYS A 21 23.90 8.39 8.69
CA LYS A 21 22.60 8.81 8.18
C LYS A 21 22.74 9.12 6.69
N VAL A 22 21.77 8.69 5.91
CA VAL A 22 21.67 8.92 4.48
C VAL A 22 20.34 9.61 4.23
N VAL A 23 20.34 10.55 3.28
CA VAL A 23 19.14 11.24 2.80
C VAL A 23 19.05 10.94 1.33
N GLU A 24 17.89 10.47 0.89
CA GLU A 24 17.63 10.05 -0.47
C GLU A 24 16.31 10.66 -0.93
N ASP A 25 16.31 11.20 -2.14
CA ASP A 25 15.10 11.69 -2.77
C ASP A 25 14.35 10.48 -3.35
N VAL A 26 13.04 10.43 -3.11
CA VAL A 26 12.21 9.27 -3.46
C VAL A 26 10.88 9.71 -4.04
N THR A 27 10.27 8.83 -4.83
CA THR A 27 8.95 9.03 -5.41
C THR A 27 7.90 8.29 -4.59
N VAL A 28 6.76 8.92 -4.29
CA VAL A 28 5.67 8.28 -3.55
C VAL A 28 4.75 7.58 -4.54
N ILE A 29 4.75 6.24 -4.55
CA ILE A 29 3.94 5.44 -5.48
C ILE A 29 2.56 5.09 -4.93
N GLU A 30 2.43 5.01 -3.60
CA GLU A 30 1.14 4.77 -2.94
C GLU A 30 1.09 5.53 -1.62
N ALA A 31 -0.04 6.17 -1.33
CA ALA A 31 -0.23 6.90 -0.09
C ALA A 31 -1.64 6.73 0.49
N PHE A 32 -1.68 6.39 1.78
CA PHE A 32 -2.87 6.41 2.61
C PHE A 32 -2.59 7.34 3.80
N LYS A 33 -3.32 8.46 3.84
CA LYS A 33 -3.17 9.49 4.88
C LYS A 33 -3.25 8.88 6.27
N GLU A 34 -2.26 9.19 7.11
CA GLU A 34 -2.15 8.74 8.51
C GLU A 34 -2.21 7.21 8.70
N ARG A 35 -1.90 6.44 7.64
CA ARG A 35 -1.80 4.97 7.70
C ARG A 35 -0.47 4.47 7.18
N TYR A 36 -0.21 4.62 5.89
CA TYR A 36 1.04 4.20 5.28
C TYR A 36 1.34 4.98 4.00
N ILE A 37 2.61 4.95 3.59
CA ILE A 37 3.06 5.33 2.27
C ILE A 37 4.02 4.25 1.76
N ILE A 38 4.07 4.10 0.44
CA ILE A 38 5.08 3.31 -0.26
C ILE A 38 5.87 4.28 -1.10
N VAL A 39 7.18 4.29 -0.91
CA VAL A 39 8.10 5.13 -1.66
C VAL A 39 9.09 4.27 -2.43
N GLU A 40 9.48 4.73 -3.61
CA GLU A 40 10.44 4.07 -4.48
C GLU A 40 11.63 5.01 -4.72
N SER A 41 12.85 4.48 -4.60
CA SER A 41 14.07 5.23 -4.92
C SER A 41 14.57 4.92 -6.33
N ASP A 42 15.49 5.73 -6.83
CA ASP A 42 16.07 5.61 -8.18
C ASP A 42 16.74 4.25 -8.45
N LEU A 43 17.09 3.51 -7.40
CA LEU A 43 17.64 2.15 -7.47
C LEU A 43 16.57 1.06 -7.52
N ASN A 44 15.30 1.41 -7.78
CA ASN A 44 14.12 0.52 -7.72
C ASN A 44 13.95 -0.18 -6.36
N ASN A 45 14.38 0.46 -5.28
CA ASN A 45 14.13 -0.02 -3.93
C ASN A 45 12.80 0.56 -3.43
N SER A 46 11.86 -0.32 -3.05
CA SER A 46 10.59 0.11 -2.48
C SER A 46 10.60 0.02 -0.95
N TYR A 47 10.18 1.09 -0.29
CA TYR A 47 10.12 1.19 1.17
C TYR A 47 8.67 1.38 1.61
N HIS A 48 8.17 0.43 2.42
CA HIS A 48 6.89 0.54 3.08
C HIS A 48 7.04 1.27 4.42
N LEU A 49 6.43 2.45 4.54
CA LEU A 49 6.48 3.26 5.74
C LEU A 49 5.08 3.37 6.35
N LYS A 50 4.96 3.13 7.65
CA LYS A 50 3.72 3.25 8.43
C LYS A 50 3.68 4.57 9.17
N TRP A 51 2.49 5.12 9.34
CA TRP A 51 2.30 6.34 10.12
C TRP A 51 2.66 6.11 11.60
N ASP A 52 3.60 6.89 12.13
CA ASP A 52 3.90 6.98 13.55
C ASP A 52 3.20 8.22 14.13
N GLN A 53 2.09 7.99 14.82
CA GLN A 53 1.27 9.06 15.41
C GLN A 53 2.02 9.83 16.52
N SER A 54 3.00 9.21 17.19
CA SER A 54 3.76 9.89 18.24
C SER A 54 4.74 10.93 17.68
N LYS A 55 5.26 10.70 16.47
CA LYS A 55 6.23 11.57 15.80
C LYS A 55 5.63 12.39 14.66
N ASN A 56 4.36 12.15 14.32
CA ASN A 56 3.66 12.76 13.18
C ASN A 56 4.45 12.63 11.87
N LEU A 57 4.97 11.43 11.60
CA LEU A 57 5.72 11.13 10.38
C LEU A 57 5.63 9.65 10.02
N TYR A 58 5.90 9.32 8.76
CA TYR A 58 5.93 7.93 8.30
C TYR A 58 7.28 7.29 8.64
N THR A 59 7.26 6.12 9.26
CA THR A 59 8.46 5.37 9.67
C THR A 59 8.45 3.95 9.14
N GLY A 60 9.65 3.41 8.93
CA GLY A 60 9.85 1.99 8.65
C GLY A 60 11.16 1.54 9.27
N SER A 61 11.38 0.23 9.28
CA SER A 61 12.65 -0.34 9.70
C SER A 61 12.93 -1.59 8.90
N PHE A 62 14.18 -1.78 8.50
CA PHE A 62 14.66 -3.01 7.88
C PHE A 62 16.07 -3.29 8.37
N LEU A 63 16.28 -4.50 8.89
CA LEU A 63 17.50 -4.87 9.62
C LEU A 63 17.79 -3.84 10.72
N GLU A 64 19.01 -3.29 10.77
CA GLU A 64 19.42 -2.26 11.74
C GLU A 64 19.11 -0.83 11.26
N SER A 65 18.59 -0.68 10.04
CA SER A 65 18.29 0.63 9.47
C SER A 65 16.88 1.07 9.80
N THR A 66 16.73 2.33 10.17
CA THR A 66 15.43 2.98 10.37
C THR A 66 15.20 4.03 9.29
N PHE A 67 13.98 4.08 8.80
CA PHE A 67 13.54 4.97 7.73
C PHE A 67 12.52 5.95 8.29
N SER A 68 12.59 7.21 7.87
CA SER A 68 11.62 8.22 8.25
C SER A 68 11.37 9.19 7.10
N CYS A 69 10.12 9.52 6.88
CA CYS A 69 9.67 10.40 5.80
C CYS A 69 8.51 11.27 6.30
N LYS A 70 8.58 12.58 5.99
CA LYS A 70 7.42 13.47 6.12
C LYS A 70 6.84 13.65 4.73
N TYR A 71 5.54 13.40 4.60
CA TYR A 71 4.86 13.52 3.34
C TYR A 71 3.42 13.98 3.59
N ASP A 72 3.03 15.08 2.95
CA ASP A 72 1.65 15.55 2.97
C ASP A 72 0.90 14.82 1.85
N VAL A 73 0.01 13.91 2.23
CA VAL A 73 -0.70 13.06 1.26
C VAL A 73 -1.65 13.90 0.40
N ILE A 74 -1.25 14.16 -0.85
CA ILE A 74 -2.05 14.89 -1.85
C ILE A 74 -3.13 13.97 -2.47
N ASN A 75 -2.74 12.74 -2.84
CA ASN A 75 -3.64 11.74 -3.41
C ASN A 75 -3.94 10.64 -2.39
N ASN A 76 -5.09 10.73 -1.72
CA ASN A 76 -5.52 9.75 -0.73
C ASN A 76 -6.29 8.61 -1.43
N PHE A 77 -5.74 7.39 -1.43
CA PHE A 77 -6.45 6.22 -1.96
C PHE A 77 -7.58 5.79 -1.02
N THR A 78 -8.74 6.44 -1.12
CA THR A 78 -9.96 6.00 -0.45
C THR A 78 -10.83 5.22 -1.41
N ALA A 79 -10.74 3.88 -1.38
CA ALA A 79 -11.74 3.04 -2.03
C ALA A 79 -13.07 3.14 -1.26
N VAL A 80 -14.01 3.91 -1.78
CA VAL A 80 -15.39 3.91 -1.27
C VAL A 80 -16.01 2.57 -1.65
N LYS A 81 -16.29 1.71 -0.66
CA LYS A 81 -17.11 0.52 -0.89
C LYS A 81 -18.51 0.98 -1.31
N ILE A 82 -18.79 0.98 -2.60
CA ILE A 82 -20.15 1.15 -3.11
C ILE A 82 -20.94 -0.07 -2.60
N LYS A 83 -21.86 0.15 -1.66
CA LYS A 83 -22.77 -0.90 -1.15
C LYS A 83 -23.86 -1.28 -2.16
N GLU A 84 -23.77 -0.79 -3.39
CA GLU A 84 -24.61 -1.26 -4.48
C GLU A 84 -23.98 -2.53 -5.04
N GLY A 85 -24.17 -3.63 -4.32
CA GLY A 85 -24.22 -4.93 -4.98
C GLY A 85 -25.15 -4.78 -6.17
N SER A 86 -24.70 -5.20 -7.35
CA SER A 86 -25.49 -5.07 -8.57
C SER A 86 -26.92 -5.52 -8.28
N LYS A 87 -27.92 -4.84 -8.84
CA LYS A 87 -29.34 -5.26 -8.80
C LYS A 87 -29.57 -6.61 -9.51
N VAL A 88 -28.56 -7.46 -9.60
CA VAL A 88 -28.65 -8.81 -10.09
C VAL A 88 -29.19 -9.66 -8.93
N PRO A 89 -30.37 -10.26 -9.09
CA PRO A 89 -30.93 -11.12 -8.04
C PRO A 89 -29.95 -12.26 -7.75
N SER A 90 -29.78 -12.58 -6.47
CA SER A 90 -28.96 -13.72 -6.04
C SER A 90 -29.49 -15.00 -6.67
N ILE A 91 -28.70 -15.66 -7.51
CA ILE A 91 -29.06 -16.95 -8.10
C ILE A 91 -28.80 -18.03 -7.05
N THR A 92 -29.85 -18.50 -6.40
CA THR A 92 -29.77 -19.66 -5.49
C THR A 92 -29.69 -20.94 -6.29
N VAL A 93 -28.49 -21.53 -6.39
CA VAL A 93 -28.30 -22.85 -7.02
C VAL A 93 -28.64 -23.95 -6.01
N ARG A 94 -29.67 -24.74 -6.28
CA ARG A 94 -29.98 -25.95 -5.50
C ARG A 94 -29.09 -27.11 -5.97
N ARG A 95 -28.26 -27.63 -5.07
CA ARG A 95 -27.45 -28.84 -5.30
C ARG A 95 -28.39 -30.04 -5.50
N ARG A 96 -28.37 -30.66 -6.68
CA ARG A 96 -29.08 -31.94 -6.90
C ARG A 96 -28.50 -32.99 -5.96
N LYS A 97 -29.36 -33.68 -5.21
CA LYS A 97 -28.97 -34.88 -4.46
C LYS A 97 -28.67 -35.98 -5.49
N SER A 98 -27.39 -36.31 -5.70
CA SER A 98 -27.00 -37.50 -6.43
C SER A 98 -27.43 -38.72 -5.62
N GLY A 99 -28.50 -39.40 -6.04
CA GLY A 99 -28.84 -40.72 -5.55
C GLY A 99 -28.05 -41.79 -6.32
N ARG A 100 -27.60 -42.83 -5.61
CA ARG A 100 -27.04 -44.05 -6.22
C ARG A 100 -28.07 -44.60 -7.23
N PRO A 101 -27.68 -44.94 -8.47
CA PRO A 101 -28.62 -45.45 -9.46
C PRO A 101 -29.27 -46.74 -8.95
N ALA A 102 -30.57 -46.90 -9.23
CA ALA A 102 -31.38 -48.04 -8.80
C ALA A 102 -30.83 -49.40 -9.28
N SER A 103 -29.89 -49.41 -10.23
CA SER A 103 -29.20 -50.61 -10.71
C SER A 103 -28.14 -51.16 -9.73
N MET A 104 -27.93 -50.53 -8.58
CA MET A 104 -26.99 -50.95 -7.54
C MET A 104 -27.67 -51.18 -6.17
N GLN A 105 -28.97 -51.50 -6.18
CA GLN A 105 -29.73 -52.00 -5.02
C GLN A 105 -29.78 -53.53 -5.02
#